data_AF-F4Q8Y5-F1
#
_entry.id   AF-F4Q8Y5-F1
#
_cell.length_a   1.000
_cell.length_b   1.000
_cell.length_c   1.000
_cell.angle_alpha   90.00
_cell.angle_beta   90.00
_cell.angle_gamma   90.00
#
_symmetry.space_group_name_H-M   'P 1'
#
loop_
_entity.id
_entity.type
_entity.pdbx_description
1 polymer ?
#
loop_
_entity_poly.entity_id
_entity_poly.type
_entity_poly.pdbx_seq_one_letter_code
_entity_poly.pdbx_strand_id
1 'polypeptide(L)'
;MMYYYYFVLAFISSHFISGAFGTAPNCEYNGIDYSGFNVQGTNYIWSVCQPNLQCNSLLGATNIVSCQKPTTGTPQNTGLLSSGVWADSPGGGGAVVNYKSGTAPCKSSGKVRQTNVFFTCAPGQPDKVVAADESATKCVYEVFMSGQSACASSSSSSSSDEEGVVNCSFSHDTLSISNSNDNQFINCTSTGVTSCASPGSMCGTQNNIGQIYCLSTVKMQCTSLSVSCVSGNVTCSLVNGAFNMN
;
A
#
# COMPACT_ATOMS: atom_id res chain seq x y z
N MET A 1 -57.34 28.96 24.67
CA MET A 1 -56.92 27.56 24.50
C MET A 1 -55.81 27.53 23.46
N MET A 2 -54.56 27.36 23.91
CA MET A 2 -53.34 27.32 23.09
C MET A 2 -53.15 25.91 22.53
N TYR A 3 -53.12 25.77 21.19
CA TYR A 3 -52.67 24.54 20.53
C TYR A 3 -51.17 24.67 20.23
N TYR A 4 -50.37 23.87 20.93
CA TYR A 4 -48.93 23.75 20.74
C TYR A 4 -48.64 22.97 19.46
N TYR A 5 -47.96 23.61 18.51
CA TYR A 5 -47.35 22.97 17.33
C TYR A 5 -46.08 22.21 17.75
N TYR A 6 -46.07 20.89 17.59
CA TYR A 6 -44.83 20.10 17.62
C TYR A 6 -44.31 19.93 16.18
N PHE A 7 -43.31 20.73 15.82
CA PHE A 7 -42.50 20.52 14.63
C PHE A 7 -41.31 19.62 15.03
N VAL A 8 -41.36 18.33 14.71
CA VAL A 8 -40.22 17.43 14.87
C VAL A 8 -39.37 17.53 13.60
N LEU A 9 -38.42 18.45 13.59
CA LEU A 9 -37.35 18.51 12.58
C LEU A 9 -36.24 17.54 12.99
N ALA A 10 -36.31 16.31 12.46
CA ALA A 10 -35.22 15.35 12.54
C ALA A 10 -34.10 15.75 11.56
N PHE A 11 -33.13 16.53 12.03
CA PHE A 11 -31.86 16.71 11.33
C PHE A 11 -31.00 15.45 11.51
N ILE A 12 -31.16 14.48 10.60
CA ILE A 12 -30.17 13.42 10.40
C ILE A 12 -28.96 14.08 9.72
N SER A 13 -28.02 14.56 10.53
CA SER A 13 -26.72 15.03 10.05
C SER A 13 -25.78 13.84 9.92
N SER A 14 -26.02 13.00 8.92
CA SER A 14 -25.05 12.00 8.46
C SER A 14 -23.90 12.73 7.75
N HIS A 15 -22.98 13.29 8.54
CA HIS A 15 -21.67 13.71 8.04
C HIS A 15 -20.83 12.46 7.82
N PHE A 16 -21.08 11.76 6.72
CA PHE A 16 -20.02 11.00 6.08
C PHE A 16 -19.03 12.04 5.54
N ILE A 17 -18.03 12.39 6.35
CA ILE A 17 -16.84 13.08 5.85
C ILE A 17 -16.05 12.02 5.08
N SER A 18 -16.53 11.63 3.91
CA SER A 18 -15.70 11.08 2.85
C SER A 18 -14.95 12.27 2.22
N GLY A 19 -14.06 12.87 3.02
CA GLY A 19 -13.05 13.75 2.49
C GLY A 19 -12.09 12.86 1.70
N ALA A 20 -12.05 13.06 0.38
CA ALA A 20 -10.96 12.53 -0.42
C ALA A 20 -9.66 13.06 0.18
N PHE A 21 -8.97 12.19 0.93
CA PHE A 21 -7.67 12.51 1.46
C PHE A 21 -6.73 12.62 0.27
N GLY A 22 -6.18 13.81 0.03
CA GLY A 22 -5.16 13.98 -1.01
C GLY A 22 -4.05 12.99 -0.70
N THR A 23 -3.69 12.15 -1.64
CA THR A 23 -2.51 11.29 -1.56
C THR A 23 -1.27 12.15 -1.38
N ALA A 24 -0.26 11.68 -0.63
CA ALA A 24 1.06 12.31 -0.75
C ALA A 24 1.45 12.35 -2.24
N PRO A 25 2.09 13.42 -2.72
CA PRO A 25 2.38 13.57 -4.14
C PRO A 25 3.21 12.45 -4.75
N ASN A 26 3.91 11.64 -3.95
CA ASN A 26 4.63 10.45 -4.41
C ASN A 26 4.65 9.41 -3.30
N CYS A 27 3.92 8.32 -3.46
CA CYS A 27 4.06 7.12 -2.61
C CYS A 27 5.02 6.11 -3.17
N GLU A 28 5.40 6.33 -4.42
CA GLU A 28 6.42 5.58 -5.09
C GLU A 28 7.78 6.28 -4.92
N TYR A 29 8.77 5.51 -4.48
CA TYR A 29 10.18 5.92 -4.51
C TYR A 29 10.99 4.85 -5.23
N ASN A 30 11.73 5.23 -6.27
CA ASN A 30 12.45 4.29 -7.15
C ASN A 30 11.55 3.14 -7.70
N GLY A 31 10.28 3.45 -8.04
CA GLY A 31 9.32 2.48 -8.59
C GLY A 31 8.71 1.52 -7.56
N ILE A 32 8.88 1.81 -6.27
CA ILE A 32 8.39 1.02 -5.14
C ILE A 32 7.28 1.78 -4.42
N ASP A 33 6.05 1.27 -4.37
CA ASP A 33 4.94 1.87 -3.61
C ASP A 33 5.01 1.54 -2.12
N TYR A 34 5.11 2.58 -1.30
CA TYR A 34 5.13 2.53 0.16
C TYR A 34 3.79 2.95 0.80
N SER A 35 2.68 2.90 0.05
CA SER A 35 1.35 3.11 0.59
C SER A 35 0.89 1.97 1.51
N GLY A 36 -0.19 2.16 2.29
CA GLY A 36 -0.79 1.09 3.09
C GLY A 36 -0.21 0.87 4.50
N PHE A 37 0.93 1.46 4.85
CA PHE A 37 1.45 1.40 6.22
C PHE A 37 0.66 2.29 7.18
N ASN A 38 -0.01 1.66 8.15
CA ASN A 38 -0.70 2.33 9.24
C ASN A 38 -0.36 1.64 10.56
N VAL A 39 0.34 2.33 11.46
CA VAL A 39 0.85 1.73 12.70
C VAL A 39 0.39 2.55 13.90
N GLN A 40 -0.18 1.83 14.85
CA GLN A 40 -0.58 2.35 16.15
C GLN A 40 0.40 1.85 17.22
N GLY A 41 1.28 2.73 17.68
CA GLY A 41 2.06 2.50 18.90
C GLY A 41 1.36 3.08 20.13
N THR A 42 1.85 2.71 21.32
CA THR A 42 1.29 3.21 22.60
C THR A 42 1.50 4.71 22.77
N ASN A 43 2.64 5.25 22.31
CA ASN A 43 3.03 6.66 22.47
C ASN A 43 3.15 7.43 21.14
N TYR A 44 3.13 6.74 20.02
CA TYR A 44 3.38 7.30 18.69
C TYR A 44 2.44 6.63 17.70
N ILE A 45 1.85 7.43 16.82
CA ILE A 45 0.90 6.97 15.81
C ILE A 45 1.34 7.57 14.48
N TRP A 46 1.41 6.76 13.43
CA TRP A 46 1.79 7.26 12.11
C TRP A 46 1.19 6.43 10.98
N SER A 47 1.16 7.05 9.82
CA SER A 47 0.88 6.44 8.53
C SER A 47 1.89 6.92 7.51
N VAL A 48 2.15 6.11 6.51
CA VAL A 48 2.91 6.52 5.34
C VAL A 48 1.91 6.87 4.26
N CYS A 49 2.16 7.99 3.57
CA CYS A 49 1.46 8.32 2.33
C CYS A 49 -0.03 8.64 2.36
N GLN A 50 -0.62 8.61 3.54
CA GLN A 50 -2.04 8.95 3.76
C GLN A 50 -2.19 9.62 5.13
N PRO A 51 -3.21 10.45 5.33
CA PRO A 51 -3.50 11.00 6.66
C PRO A 51 -3.84 9.90 7.66
N ASN A 52 -3.35 10.03 8.89
CA ASN A 52 -3.68 9.12 9.98
C ASN A 52 -4.95 9.60 10.69
N LEU A 53 -6.08 8.90 10.52
CA LEU A 53 -7.37 9.30 11.08
C LEU A 53 -7.33 9.53 12.59
N GLN A 54 -6.58 8.72 13.33
CA GLN A 54 -6.47 8.84 14.79
C GLN A 54 -5.69 10.11 15.18
N CYS A 55 -4.60 10.44 14.49
CA CYS A 55 -3.90 11.69 14.72
C CYS A 55 -4.75 12.92 14.40
N ASN A 56 -5.47 12.88 13.27
CA ASN A 56 -6.36 13.95 12.85
C ASN A 56 -7.50 14.16 13.85
N SER A 57 -8.06 13.08 14.39
CA SER A 57 -9.06 13.12 15.47
C SER A 57 -8.49 13.67 16.78
N LEU A 58 -7.32 13.19 17.22
CA LEU A 58 -6.68 13.62 18.47
C LEU A 58 -6.27 15.10 18.49
N LEU A 59 -5.90 15.64 17.33
CA LEU A 59 -5.37 17.00 17.18
C LEU A 59 -6.40 17.99 16.61
N GLY A 60 -7.58 17.53 16.18
CA GLY A 60 -8.59 18.37 15.55
C GLY A 60 -8.10 19.01 14.25
N ALA A 61 -7.36 18.26 13.43
CA ALA A 61 -6.69 18.75 12.23
C ALA A 61 -6.91 17.81 11.02
N THR A 62 -6.44 18.22 9.85
CA THR A 62 -6.42 17.40 8.62
C THR A 62 -5.00 17.23 8.09
N ASN A 63 -4.78 16.22 7.24
CA ASN A 63 -3.50 15.94 6.58
C ASN A 63 -2.32 15.62 7.52
N ILE A 64 -2.57 15.29 8.78
CA ILE A 64 -1.53 14.79 9.69
C ILE A 64 -1.26 13.33 9.38
N VAL A 65 0.01 13.00 9.16
CA VAL A 65 0.46 11.61 8.93
C VAL A 65 1.03 10.99 10.19
N SER A 66 1.56 11.79 11.11
CA SER A 66 2.13 11.26 12.35
C SER A 66 1.93 12.20 13.53
N CYS A 67 1.72 11.61 14.70
CA CYS A 67 1.58 12.34 15.96
C CYS A 67 2.18 11.56 17.13
N GLN A 68 2.59 12.32 18.14
CA GLN A 68 2.95 11.79 19.45
C GLN A 68 1.72 11.87 20.37
N LYS A 69 1.41 10.74 21.02
CA LYS A 69 0.39 10.61 22.07
C LYS A 69 1.10 10.32 23.40
N PRO A 70 1.60 11.33 24.12
CA PRO A 70 2.30 11.08 25.37
C PRO A 70 1.32 10.54 26.42
N THR A 71 1.82 9.73 27.35
CA THR A 71 1.01 9.22 28.50
C THR A 71 0.48 10.37 29.36
N THR A 72 1.21 11.49 29.39
CA THR A 72 0.82 12.73 30.08
C THR A 72 1.07 13.93 29.16
N GLY A 73 0.11 14.87 29.11
CA GLY A 73 0.24 16.10 28.34
C GLY A 73 -0.54 16.09 27.01
N THR A 74 -0.38 17.16 26.23
CA THR A 74 -1.13 17.36 24.99
C THR A 74 -0.49 16.60 23.84
N PRO A 75 -1.27 15.86 23.02
CA PRO A 75 -0.78 15.26 21.78
C PRO A 75 -0.08 16.29 20.89
N GLN A 76 0.93 15.85 20.14
CA GLN A 76 1.72 16.73 19.28
C GLN A 76 1.70 16.23 17.84
N ASN A 77 1.53 17.15 16.89
CA ASN A 77 1.79 16.86 15.48
C ASN A 77 3.30 16.64 15.28
N THR A 78 3.67 15.53 14.64
CA THR A 78 5.05 15.21 14.29
C THR A 78 5.29 15.11 12.78
N GLY A 79 4.25 15.22 11.95
CA GLY A 79 4.40 15.13 10.49
C GLY A 79 3.13 15.46 9.73
N LEU A 80 3.26 16.28 8.69
CA LEU A 80 2.22 16.59 7.72
C LEU A 80 2.44 15.85 6.40
N LEU A 81 1.34 15.42 5.77
CA LEU A 81 1.40 14.70 4.49
C LEU A 81 2.09 15.52 3.40
N SER A 82 1.76 16.81 3.31
CA SER A 82 2.30 17.74 2.31
C SER A 82 3.78 18.04 2.47
N SER A 83 4.39 17.63 3.59
CA SER A 83 5.81 17.88 3.90
C SER A 83 6.71 16.68 3.60
N GLY A 84 6.15 15.59 3.07
CA GLY A 84 6.87 14.36 2.78
C GLY A 84 8.01 14.58 1.78
N VAL A 85 9.24 14.32 2.20
CA VAL A 85 10.43 14.34 1.34
C VAL A 85 11.07 12.96 1.38
N TRP A 86 11.19 12.34 0.20
CA TRP A 86 11.82 11.04 0.02
C TRP A 86 13.31 11.18 -0.30
N ALA A 87 14.12 10.26 0.22
CA ALA A 87 15.54 10.13 -0.06
C ALA A 87 16.00 8.67 0.11
N ASP A 88 17.23 8.39 -0.30
CA ASP A 88 17.86 7.09 -0.06
C ASP A 88 18.13 6.91 1.45
N SER A 89 17.91 5.69 1.96
CA SER A 89 18.18 5.38 3.37
C SER A 89 19.69 5.46 3.67
N PRO A 90 20.12 6.12 4.76
CA PRO A 90 21.52 6.17 5.18
C PRO A 90 22.01 4.76 5.56
N GLY A 91 22.71 4.08 4.65
CA GLY A 91 23.14 2.69 4.81
C GLY A 91 22.89 1.80 3.59
N GLY A 92 22.12 2.29 2.61
CA GLY A 92 21.77 1.55 1.40
C GLY A 92 20.64 0.53 1.62
N GLY A 93 19.99 0.09 0.53
CA GLY A 93 19.00 -0.99 0.56
C GLY A 93 17.53 -0.62 0.82
N GLY A 94 17.18 0.68 0.76
CA GLY A 94 15.80 1.13 0.87
C GLY A 94 15.65 2.65 0.83
N ALA A 95 14.45 3.13 1.16
CA ALA A 95 14.11 4.55 1.16
C ALA A 95 14.00 5.10 2.58
N VAL A 96 14.01 6.42 2.70
CA VAL A 96 13.55 7.15 3.88
C VAL A 96 12.58 8.23 3.45
N VAL A 97 11.48 8.40 4.19
CA VAL A 97 10.59 9.56 4.06
C VAL A 97 10.65 10.41 5.32
N ASN A 98 10.87 11.71 5.14
CA ASN A 98 10.83 12.70 6.20
C ASN A 98 9.52 13.49 6.12
N TYR A 99 8.75 13.49 7.21
CA TYR A 99 7.58 14.35 7.38
C TYR A 99 7.85 15.38 8.47
N LYS A 100 7.56 16.65 8.21
CA LYS A 100 7.69 17.77 9.16
C LYS A 100 6.31 18.23 9.63
N SER A 101 6.19 18.56 10.91
CA SER A 101 4.93 18.98 11.51
C SER A 101 4.43 20.36 11.06
N GLY A 102 5.30 21.19 10.48
CA GLY A 102 5.01 22.60 10.21
C GLY A 102 4.81 23.46 11.48
N THR A 103 5.05 22.90 12.67
CA THR A 103 4.94 23.62 13.95
C THR A 103 6.23 24.34 14.32
N ALA A 104 6.14 25.26 15.28
CA ALA A 104 7.32 25.95 15.80
C ALA A 104 8.39 24.95 16.30
N PRO A 105 9.69 25.26 16.12
CA PRO A 105 10.76 24.40 16.59
C PRO A 105 10.68 24.10 18.09
N CYS A 106 11.08 22.90 18.46
CA CYS A 106 11.18 22.50 19.85
C CYS A 106 12.24 23.30 20.58
N LYS A 107 11.89 23.82 21.76
CA LYS A 107 12.82 24.57 22.62
C LYS A 107 14.07 23.77 22.99
N SER A 108 13.94 22.45 23.12
CA SER A 108 15.03 21.54 23.53
C SER A 108 16.08 21.28 22.45
N SER A 109 15.74 21.39 21.17
CA SER A 109 16.64 21.03 20.06
C SER A 109 16.76 22.09 18.96
N GLY A 110 15.88 23.09 18.94
CA GLY A 110 15.76 24.04 17.83
C GLY A 110 15.27 23.40 16.53
N LYS A 111 14.82 22.14 16.56
CA LYS A 111 14.29 21.43 15.39
C LYS A 111 12.77 21.45 15.37
N VAL A 112 12.18 21.62 14.19
CA VAL A 112 10.76 21.36 13.95
C VAL A 112 10.49 19.88 14.21
N ARG A 113 9.36 19.54 14.83
CA ARG A 113 8.99 18.14 15.03
C ARG A 113 8.91 17.44 13.68
N GLN A 114 9.58 16.31 13.56
CA GLN A 114 9.63 15.58 12.31
C GLN A 114 9.73 14.08 12.55
N THR A 115 9.15 13.31 11.66
CA THR A 115 9.21 11.85 11.65
C THR A 115 10.01 11.40 10.43
N ASN A 116 11.07 10.63 10.66
CA ASN A 116 11.80 9.89 9.66
C ASN A 116 11.28 8.46 9.66
N VAL A 117 10.83 7.96 8.52
CA VAL A 117 10.43 6.57 8.34
C VAL A 117 11.42 5.90 7.42
N PHE A 118 12.19 4.96 7.96
CA PHE A 118 13.21 4.19 7.26
C PHE A 118 12.59 2.88 6.79
N PHE A 119 12.80 2.54 5.53
CA PHE A 119 12.31 1.31 4.93
C PHE A 119 13.47 0.36 4.65
N THR A 120 13.32 -0.89 5.07
CA THR A 120 14.26 -1.97 4.81
C THR A 120 13.57 -3.06 4.00
N CYS A 121 14.11 -3.40 2.84
CA CYS A 121 13.63 -4.56 2.07
C CYS A 121 13.76 -5.84 2.89
N ALA A 122 12.65 -6.59 3.00
CA ALA A 122 12.62 -7.92 3.58
C ALA A 122 11.83 -8.85 2.64
N PRO A 123 12.52 -9.54 1.70
CA PRO A 123 11.86 -10.35 0.68
C PRO A 123 10.96 -11.45 1.28
N GLY A 124 9.73 -11.54 0.79
CA GLY A 124 8.72 -12.52 1.23
C GLY A 124 8.21 -12.31 2.66
N GLN A 125 8.56 -11.20 3.33
CA GLN A 125 8.08 -10.88 4.65
C GLN A 125 6.92 -9.87 4.58
N PRO A 126 5.92 -9.99 5.45
CA PRO A 126 4.88 -8.98 5.55
C PRO A 126 5.47 -7.67 6.06
N ASP A 127 4.86 -6.60 5.58
CA ASP A 127 5.08 -5.23 5.99
C ASP A 127 4.82 -5.03 7.48
N LYS A 128 5.86 -4.61 8.22
CA LYS A 128 5.77 -4.40 9.67
C LYS A 128 6.70 -3.31 10.16
N VAL A 129 6.39 -2.79 11.34
CA VAL A 129 7.29 -1.92 12.11
C VAL A 129 8.24 -2.78 12.93
N VAL A 130 9.52 -2.46 12.81
CA VAL A 130 10.61 -3.11 13.54
C VAL A 130 10.90 -2.36 14.83
N ALA A 131 10.95 -1.02 14.76
CA ALA A 131 11.22 -0.16 15.91
C ALA A 131 10.65 1.24 15.67
N ALA A 132 10.39 1.96 16.76
CA ALA A 132 10.00 3.36 16.70
C ALA A 132 10.44 4.08 17.97
N ASP A 133 11.28 5.10 17.82
CA ASP A 133 11.92 5.79 18.93
C ASP A 133 12.03 7.29 18.69
N GLU A 134 12.20 8.06 19.77
CA GLU A 134 12.69 9.43 19.64
C GLU A 134 14.22 9.37 19.51
N SER A 135 14.76 10.00 18.47
CA SER A 135 16.21 10.03 18.25
C SER A 135 16.94 10.75 19.40
N ALA A 136 18.27 10.66 19.41
CA ALA A 136 19.10 11.45 20.31
C ALA A 136 18.85 12.97 20.17
N THR A 137 18.44 13.42 18.99
CA THR A 137 17.96 14.80 18.77
C THR A 137 16.47 14.88 19.12
N LYS A 138 16.17 15.58 20.21
CA LYS A 138 14.78 15.78 20.65
C LYS A 138 13.90 16.34 19.53
N CYS A 139 12.65 15.86 19.48
CA CYS A 139 11.67 16.17 18.44
C CYS A 139 11.95 15.63 17.04
N VAL A 140 12.95 14.76 16.88
CA VAL A 140 13.10 13.94 15.68
C VAL A 140 12.72 12.51 16.08
N TYR A 141 11.69 11.99 15.44
CA TYR A 141 11.16 10.64 15.67
C TYR A 141 11.57 9.74 14.53
N GLU A 142 12.00 8.53 14.84
CA GLU A 142 12.54 7.58 13.88
C GLU A 142 11.70 6.31 13.93
N VAL A 143 11.22 5.89 12.78
CA VAL A 143 10.43 4.67 12.60
C VAL A 143 11.19 3.79 11.64
N PHE A 144 11.41 2.54 12.03
CA PHE A 144 12.08 1.53 11.21
C PHE A 144 11.05 0.51 10.75
N MET A 145 10.93 0.36 9.45
CA MET A 145 9.96 -0.51 8.79
C MET A 145 10.68 -1.58 7.97
N SER A 146 10.11 -2.77 7.92
CA SER A 146 10.61 -3.87 7.09
C SER A 146 9.46 -4.55 6.36
N GLY A 147 9.66 -4.95 5.11
CA GLY A 147 8.67 -5.74 4.39
C GLY A 147 8.99 -5.91 2.90
N GLN A 148 8.17 -6.71 2.24
CA GLN A 148 8.25 -6.95 0.79
C GLN A 148 8.00 -5.67 0.01
N SER A 149 7.11 -4.77 0.48
CA SER A 149 6.85 -3.52 -0.23
C SER A 149 8.04 -2.57 -0.23
N ALA A 150 9.08 -2.81 0.58
CA ALA A 150 10.31 -2.03 0.54
C ALA A 150 11.36 -2.60 -0.42
N CYS A 151 11.10 -3.75 -1.03
CA CYS A 151 12.00 -4.38 -1.98
C CYS A 151 11.79 -3.81 -3.37
N ALA A 152 12.89 -3.47 -4.05
CA ALA A 152 12.84 -3.19 -5.47
C ALA A 152 12.18 -4.39 -6.16
N SER A 153 11.11 -4.12 -6.91
CA SER A 153 10.54 -5.06 -7.86
C SER A 153 11.64 -5.33 -8.89
N SER A 154 12.43 -6.35 -8.65
CA SER A 154 13.32 -6.91 -9.66
C SER A 154 12.44 -7.33 -10.81
N SER A 155 12.34 -6.49 -11.83
CA SER A 155 11.97 -6.87 -13.17
C SER A 155 13.08 -7.79 -13.66
N SER A 156 13.04 -9.06 -13.24
CA SER A 156 13.81 -10.11 -13.88
C SER A 156 13.17 -10.36 -15.24
N SER A 157 13.47 -9.50 -16.21
CA SER A 157 13.27 -9.78 -17.62
C SER A 157 14.29 -10.84 -18.02
N SER A 158 13.96 -12.11 -17.81
CA SER A 158 14.65 -13.23 -18.45
C SER A 158 14.13 -13.31 -19.89
N SER A 159 14.76 -12.58 -20.79
CA SER A 159 14.58 -12.74 -22.23
C SER A 159 15.41 -13.94 -22.69
N SER A 160 14.78 -15.11 -22.75
CA SER A 160 15.25 -16.19 -23.60
C SER A 160 14.47 -16.13 -24.90
N ASP A 161 15.10 -15.57 -25.93
CA ASP A 161 14.63 -15.62 -27.31
C ASP A 161 14.72 -17.06 -27.83
N GLU A 162 13.62 -17.82 -27.75
CA GLU A 162 13.36 -18.95 -28.65
C GLU A 162 11.86 -18.99 -29.01
N GLU A 163 11.58 -19.25 -30.28
CA GLU A 163 10.28 -19.13 -30.95
C GLU A 163 9.11 -19.79 -30.21
N GLY A 164 7.97 -19.07 -30.13
CA GLY A 164 6.74 -19.56 -29.48
C GLY A 164 6.51 -19.08 -28.03
N VAL A 165 7.04 -17.91 -27.69
CA VAL A 165 7.21 -17.40 -26.33
C VAL A 165 5.87 -17.09 -25.64
N VAL A 166 5.50 -17.95 -24.70
CA VAL A 166 4.59 -17.57 -23.61
C VAL A 166 5.33 -16.57 -22.74
N ASN A 167 4.89 -15.32 -22.77
CA ASN A 167 5.48 -14.25 -21.98
C ASN A 167 4.67 -14.03 -20.72
N CYS A 168 5.36 -14.05 -19.58
CA CYS A 168 4.77 -13.80 -18.28
C CYS A 168 5.41 -12.59 -17.66
N SER A 169 4.56 -11.64 -17.29
CA SER A 169 4.94 -10.44 -16.58
C SER A 169 4.08 -10.29 -15.35
N PHE A 170 4.64 -9.65 -14.34
CA PHE A 170 4.03 -9.49 -13.05
C PHE A 170 4.19 -8.06 -12.57
N SER A 171 3.13 -7.51 -12.00
CA SER A 171 3.15 -6.25 -11.28
C SER A 171 2.15 -6.31 -10.13
N HIS A 172 2.64 -6.17 -8.89
CA HIS A 172 1.84 -6.10 -7.65
C HIS A 172 1.02 -7.35 -7.33
N ASP A 173 -0.29 -7.33 -7.58
CA ASP A 173 -1.17 -8.50 -7.47
C ASP A 173 -1.62 -8.98 -8.85
N THR A 174 -1.07 -8.41 -9.91
CA THR A 174 -1.51 -8.64 -11.28
C THR A 174 -0.51 -9.50 -12.03
N LEU A 175 -0.95 -10.71 -12.38
CA LEU A 175 -0.28 -11.60 -13.30
C LEU A 175 -0.76 -11.30 -14.73
N SER A 176 0.17 -11.01 -15.63
CA SER A 176 -0.09 -10.87 -17.07
C SER A 176 0.60 -11.99 -17.81
N ILE A 177 -0.17 -12.75 -18.58
CA ILE A 177 0.33 -13.80 -19.46
C ILE A 177 -0.13 -13.48 -20.88
N SER A 178 0.78 -13.56 -21.84
CA SER A 178 0.48 -13.40 -23.25
C SER A 178 1.14 -14.52 -24.05
N ASN A 179 0.40 -15.07 -24.99
CA ASN A 179 0.89 -16.07 -25.91
C ASN A 179 0.82 -15.50 -27.33
N SER A 180 1.91 -15.61 -28.08
CA SER A 180 1.96 -15.24 -29.50
C SER A 180 1.56 -16.38 -30.44
N ASN A 181 1.21 -17.54 -29.91
CA ASN A 181 0.78 -18.72 -30.65
C ASN A 181 -0.74 -18.91 -30.53
N ASP A 182 -1.46 -18.63 -31.62
CA ASP A 182 -2.94 -18.67 -31.68
C ASP A 182 -3.54 -20.07 -31.43
N ASN A 183 -2.71 -21.13 -31.44
CA ASN A 183 -3.13 -22.52 -31.21
C ASN A 183 -3.03 -22.98 -29.74
N GLN A 184 -2.65 -22.12 -28.81
CA GLN A 184 -2.49 -22.46 -27.40
C GLN A 184 -3.43 -21.66 -26.51
N PHE A 185 -4.15 -22.36 -25.63
CA PHE A 185 -5.00 -21.72 -24.64
C PHE A 185 -4.18 -21.33 -23.40
N ILE A 186 -4.54 -20.17 -22.84
CA ILE A 186 -4.17 -19.72 -21.52
C ILE A 186 -5.29 -20.13 -20.58
N ASN A 187 -4.97 -20.95 -19.59
CA ASN A 187 -5.89 -21.42 -18.56
C ASN A 187 -5.45 -20.89 -17.20
N CYS A 188 -6.25 -20.01 -16.60
CA CYS A 188 -5.97 -19.47 -15.27
C CYS A 188 -6.94 -20.02 -14.23
N THR A 189 -6.37 -20.49 -13.13
CA THR A 189 -7.09 -20.91 -11.93
C THR A 189 -6.65 -20.04 -10.75
N SER A 190 -7.56 -19.75 -9.84
CA SER A 190 -7.22 -18.99 -8.64
C SER A 190 -7.91 -19.53 -7.40
N THR A 191 -7.41 -19.14 -6.24
CA THR A 191 -8.04 -19.35 -4.94
C THR A 191 -8.27 -18.01 -4.28
N GLY A 192 -9.53 -17.62 -4.08
CA GLY A 192 -9.91 -16.35 -3.46
C GLY A 192 -10.33 -15.29 -4.47
N VAL A 193 -10.62 -14.08 -3.97
CA VAL A 193 -11.12 -12.97 -4.80
C VAL A 193 -10.13 -12.69 -5.92
N THR A 194 -10.58 -12.86 -7.15
CA THR A 194 -9.75 -12.70 -8.34
C THR A 194 -10.56 -12.06 -9.44
N SER A 195 -9.95 -11.09 -10.12
CA SER A 195 -10.52 -10.45 -11.30
C SER A 195 -9.61 -10.70 -12.49
N CYS A 196 -10.11 -11.31 -13.56
CA CYS A 196 -9.36 -11.49 -14.79
C CYS A 196 -10.03 -10.75 -15.95
N ALA A 197 -9.21 -10.17 -16.81
CA ALA A 197 -9.63 -9.50 -18.03
C ALA A 197 -8.82 -10.02 -19.23
N SER A 198 -9.52 -10.24 -20.33
CA SER A 198 -8.93 -10.62 -21.62
C SER A 198 -9.89 -10.26 -22.77
N PRO A 199 -9.38 -9.87 -23.95
CA PRO A 199 -10.20 -9.81 -25.16
C PRO A 199 -10.76 -11.20 -25.46
N GLY A 200 -12.09 -11.35 -25.53
CA GLY A 200 -12.75 -12.60 -25.93
C GLY A 200 -12.69 -13.75 -24.91
N SER A 201 -12.35 -13.50 -23.64
CA SER A 201 -12.26 -14.57 -22.64
C SER A 201 -13.61 -15.05 -22.12
N MET A 202 -13.69 -16.34 -21.82
CA MET A 202 -14.74 -16.93 -20.98
C MET A 202 -14.19 -17.10 -19.57
N CYS A 203 -14.77 -16.37 -18.60
CA CYS A 203 -14.45 -16.49 -17.18
C CYS A 203 -15.69 -16.98 -16.42
N GLY A 204 -15.52 -18.00 -15.59
CA GLY A 204 -16.58 -18.55 -14.74
C GLY A 204 -16.06 -18.91 -13.35
N THR A 205 -16.90 -18.75 -12.33
CA THR A 205 -16.64 -19.26 -10.98
C THR A 205 -17.00 -20.74 -10.93
N GLN A 206 -16.04 -21.62 -10.62
CA GLN A 206 -16.31 -23.07 -10.58
C GLN A 206 -17.03 -23.51 -9.31
N ASN A 207 -16.91 -22.77 -8.21
CA ASN A 207 -17.57 -23.07 -6.94
C ASN A 207 -17.81 -21.79 -6.11
N ASN A 208 -18.76 -21.85 -5.17
CA ASN A 208 -19.08 -20.77 -4.21
C ASN A 208 -17.93 -20.40 -3.24
N ILE A 209 -16.75 -21.00 -3.40
CA ILE A 209 -15.57 -20.84 -2.53
C ILE A 209 -14.50 -19.94 -3.19
N GLY A 210 -14.88 -19.14 -4.19
CA GLY A 210 -13.99 -18.13 -4.78
C GLY A 210 -12.87 -18.70 -5.66
N GLN A 211 -13.07 -19.87 -6.28
CA GLN A 211 -12.19 -20.35 -7.35
C GLN A 211 -12.71 -19.88 -8.70
N ILE A 212 -11.86 -19.21 -9.48
CA ILE A 212 -12.19 -18.81 -10.84
C ILE A 212 -11.49 -19.72 -11.84
N TYR A 213 -12.10 -19.83 -13.01
CA TYR A 213 -11.53 -20.48 -14.19
C TYR A 213 -11.71 -19.54 -15.39
N CYS A 214 -10.60 -19.16 -16.01
CA CYS A 214 -10.61 -18.27 -17.18
C CYS A 214 -9.82 -18.89 -18.33
N LEU A 215 -10.37 -18.75 -19.54
CA LEU A 215 -9.75 -19.17 -20.79
C LEU A 215 -9.56 -17.99 -21.76
N SER A 216 -8.38 -17.90 -22.37
CA SER A 216 -8.05 -16.97 -23.46
C SER A 216 -7.07 -17.61 -24.43
N THR A 217 -6.99 -17.12 -25.66
CA THR A 217 -6.03 -17.59 -26.68
C THR A 217 -4.87 -16.62 -26.91
N VAL A 218 -4.96 -15.38 -26.42
CA VAL A 218 -4.00 -14.31 -26.79
C VAL A 218 -3.31 -13.70 -25.58
N LYS A 219 -4.10 -13.16 -24.64
CA LYS A 219 -3.58 -12.48 -23.46
C LYS A 219 -4.57 -12.58 -22.33
N MET A 220 -4.07 -12.78 -21.11
CA MET A 220 -4.87 -12.70 -19.90
C MET A 220 -4.17 -11.88 -18.84
N GLN A 221 -4.92 -11.03 -18.15
CA GLN A 221 -4.45 -10.30 -16.97
C GLN A 221 -5.35 -10.67 -15.80
N CYS A 222 -4.76 -11.14 -14.71
CA CYS A 222 -5.47 -11.57 -13.53
C CYS A 222 -4.91 -10.87 -12.30
N THR A 223 -5.77 -10.19 -11.55
CA THR A 223 -5.43 -9.58 -10.27
C THR A 223 -5.90 -10.50 -9.13
N SER A 224 -4.94 -11.08 -8.40
CA SER A 224 -5.18 -11.99 -7.27
C SER A 224 -3.97 -12.08 -6.35
N LEU A 225 -4.23 -12.36 -5.07
CA LEU A 225 -3.18 -12.82 -4.15
C LEU A 225 -2.68 -14.23 -4.50
N SER A 226 -3.48 -15.06 -5.17
CA SER A 226 -3.11 -16.42 -5.56
C SER A 226 -3.79 -16.88 -6.84
N VAL A 227 -3.06 -16.83 -7.95
CA VAL A 227 -3.53 -17.21 -9.30
C VAL A 227 -2.45 -17.97 -10.05
N SER A 228 -2.80 -19.05 -10.73
CA SER A 228 -1.90 -19.84 -11.56
C SER A 228 -2.47 -19.93 -12.97
N CYS A 229 -1.72 -19.43 -13.94
CA CYS A 229 -2.01 -19.45 -15.36
C CYS A 229 -1.06 -20.39 -16.09
N VAL A 230 -1.60 -21.26 -16.92
CA VAL A 230 -0.84 -22.24 -17.71
C VAL A 230 -1.10 -21.98 -19.19
N SER A 231 -0.04 -21.95 -19.99
CA SER A 231 -0.15 -21.97 -21.46
C SER A 231 0.95 -22.85 -22.04
N GLY A 232 0.56 -23.89 -22.78
CA GLY A 232 1.49 -24.92 -23.23
C GLY A 232 2.19 -25.60 -22.06
N ASN A 233 3.52 -25.55 -22.03
CA ASN A 233 4.36 -26.11 -20.96
C ASN A 233 4.76 -25.07 -19.90
N VAL A 234 4.36 -23.81 -20.06
CA VAL A 234 4.74 -22.71 -19.17
C VAL A 234 3.65 -22.47 -18.15
N THR A 235 4.03 -22.47 -16.88
CA THR A 235 3.17 -22.14 -15.75
C THR A 235 3.65 -20.84 -15.12
N CYS A 236 2.76 -19.86 -15.06
CA CYS A 236 3.00 -18.57 -14.44
C CYS A 236 2.04 -18.41 -13.28
N SER A 237 2.58 -18.22 -12.09
CA SER A 237 1.78 -18.23 -10.86
C SER A 237 2.13 -17.08 -9.95
N LEU A 238 1.12 -16.64 -9.22
CA LEU A 238 1.22 -15.82 -8.04
C LEU A 238 0.80 -16.68 -6.86
N VAL A 239 1.66 -16.75 -5.85
CA VAL A 239 1.37 -17.41 -4.59
C VAL A 239 1.63 -16.41 -3.48
N ASN A 240 0.57 -15.97 -2.80
CA ASN A 240 0.60 -14.87 -1.82
C ASN A 240 1.28 -13.60 -2.36
N GLY A 241 0.99 -13.22 -3.62
CA GLY A 241 1.60 -12.07 -4.29
C GLY A 241 3.05 -12.26 -4.75
N ALA A 242 3.66 -13.43 -4.52
CA ALA A 242 4.98 -13.75 -5.04
C ALA A 242 4.89 -14.45 -6.40
N PHE A 243 5.59 -13.91 -7.41
CA PHE A 243 5.64 -14.49 -8.74
C PHE A 243 6.52 -15.75 -8.78
N ASN A 244 6.03 -16.79 -9.42
CA ASN A 244 6.73 -18.05 -9.63
C ASN A 244 6.45 -18.59 -11.04
N MET A 245 7.50 -18.95 -11.76
CA MET A 245 7.46 -19.45 -13.13
C MET A 245 8.13 -20.82 -13.19
N ASN A 246 7.43 -21.81 -13.73
CA ASN A 246 7.92 -23.17 -13.98
C ASN A 246 7.59 -23.60 -15.41
#